data_AF-A0A9D9CBW4-F1
#
_entry.id   AF-A0A9D9CBW4-F1
#
_cell.length_a   1.000
_cell.length_b   1.000
_cell.length_c   1.000
_cell.angle_alpha   90.00
_cell.angle_beta   90.00
_cell.angle_gamma   90.00
#
_symmetry.space_group_name_H-M   'P 1'
#
loop_
_entity.id
_entity.type
_entity.pdbx_description
1 polymer ?
#
loop_
_entity_poly.entity_id
_entity_poly.type
_entity_poly.pdbx_seq_one_letter_code
_entity_poly.pdbx_strand_id
1 'polypeptide(L)'
;MSILKYPFIKLALALMAGRLLLSVFTELAVLYWLVAALFLLLLLLLLRVCLRKRLWLWRRFSLWLFLASMALLYAAYVLHLEKLPSLSEQELSYCAVLLSPPVEKPKSYQCELREMTKASGFALLRPKSKWQLYLAKDSASAALCTGDVLYFRCRLEGLA
;
A
#
# COMPACT_ATOMS: atom_id res chain seq x y z
N MET A 1 -19.49 16.91 -38.09
CA MET A 1 -19.09 15.49 -38.13
C MET A 1 -19.16 14.93 -36.71
N SER A 2 -20.07 14.01 -36.40
CA SER A 2 -20.26 13.52 -35.02
C SER A 2 -19.17 12.53 -34.62
N ILE A 3 -18.33 12.93 -33.67
CA ILE A 3 -17.24 12.14 -33.07
C ILE A 3 -17.76 10.80 -32.48
N LEU A 4 -19.08 10.72 -32.23
CA LEU A 4 -19.83 9.56 -31.76
C LEU A 4 -19.86 8.34 -32.71
N LYS A 5 -19.37 8.43 -33.95
CA LYS A 5 -19.35 7.29 -34.89
C LYS A 5 -18.14 6.37 -34.75
N TYR A 6 -17.08 6.79 -34.06
CA TYR A 6 -15.84 6.02 -33.98
C TYR A 6 -15.78 5.20 -32.69
N PRO A 7 -15.84 3.85 -32.76
CA PRO A 7 -15.84 2.99 -31.58
C PRO A 7 -14.54 3.11 -30.76
N PHE A 8 -13.40 3.39 -31.41
CA PHE A 8 -12.11 3.58 -30.74
C PHE A 8 -12.05 4.86 -29.89
N ILE A 9 -12.67 5.95 -30.36
CA ILE A 9 -12.71 7.21 -29.61
C ILE A 9 -13.57 7.06 -28.35
N LYS A 10 -14.66 6.29 -28.43
CA LYS A 10 -15.48 5.95 -27.25
C LYS A 10 -14.70 5.16 -26.22
N LEU A 11 -13.89 4.19 -26.66
CA LEU A 11 -13.06 3.38 -25.78
C LEU A 11 -11.97 4.24 -25.12
N ALA A 12 -11.32 5.12 -25.89
CA ALA A 12 -10.30 6.03 -25.40
C ALA A 12 -10.86 7.02 -24.37
N LEU A 13 -12.05 7.59 -24.63
CA LEU A 13 -12.74 8.46 -23.66
C LEU A 13 -13.13 7.72 -22.38
N ALA A 14 -13.62 6.48 -22.48
CA ALA A 14 -13.95 5.67 -21.32
C ALA A 14 -12.72 5.33 -20.46
N LEU A 15 -11.59 5.05 -21.11
CA LEU A 15 -10.30 4.81 -20.44
C LEU A 15 -9.74 6.07 -19.78
N MET A 16 -9.83 7.23 -20.45
CA MET A 16 -9.41 8.52 -19.88
C MET A 16 -10.29 8.93 -18.70
N ALA A 17 -11.61 8.78 -18.80
CA ALA A 17 -12.53 9.04 -17.71
C ALA A 17 -12.26 8.11 -16.51
N GLY A 18 -12.03 6.82 -16.76
CA GLY A 18 -11.66 5.86 -15.73
C GLY A 18 -10.35 6.22 -15.02
N ARG A 19 -9.35 6.72 -15.75
CA ARG A 19 -8.05 7.12 -15.16
C ARG A 19 -8.14 8.43 -14.36
N LEU A 20 -8.94 9.39 -14.83
CA LEU A 20 -9.22 10.64 -14.10
C LEU A 20 -10.00 10.38 -12.80
N LEU A 21 -10.97 9.46 -12.83
CA LEU A 21 -11.65 8.99 -11.62
C LEU A 21 -10.66 8.30 -10.65
N LEU A 22 -9.74 7.49 -11.17
CA LEU A 22 -8.71 6.83 -10.35
C LEU A 22 -7.75 7.81 -9.66
N SER A 23 -7.43 8.95 -10.29
CA SER A 23 -6.55 9.96 -9.70
C SER A 23 -7.20 10.81 -8.61
N VAL A 24 -8.52 11.00 -8.65
CA VAL A 24 -9.24 11.88 -7.70
C VAL A 24 -9.68 11.14 -6.44
N PHE A 25 -9.85 9.81 -6.50
CA PHE A 25 -10.49 9.03 -5.42
C PHE A 25 -9.52 8.13 -4.63
N THR A 26 -8.24 8.48 -4.54
CA THR A 26 -7.21 7.69 -3.84
C THR A 26 -7.42 7.55 -2.33
N GLU A 27 -8.32 8.32 -1.72
CA GLU A 27 -8.64 8.20 -0.28
C GLU A 27 -9.87 7.32 0.03
N LEU A 28 -10.58 6.82 -1.00
CA LEU A 28 -11.85 6.10 -0.84
C LEU A 28 -11.75 4.65 -1.30
N ALA A 29 -10.73 3.93 -0.84
CA ALA A 29 -10.51 2.52 -1.18
C ALA A 29 -11.77 1.66 -0.98
N VAL A 30 -12.56 1.92 0.07
CA VAL A 30 -13.82 1.20 0.34
C VAL A 30 -14.89 1.46 -0.73
N LEU A 31 -14.99 2.70 -1.22
CA LEU A 31 -15.94 3.07 -2.27
C LEU A 31 -15.58 2.39 -3.60
N TYR A 32 -14.28 2.25 -3.89
CA TYR A 32 -13.80 1.53 -5.08
C TYR A 32 -14.20 0.05 -5.06
N TRP A 33 -13.97 -0.63 -3.92
CA TRP A 33 -14.41 -2.02 -3.74
C TRP A 33 -15.94 -2.17 -3.86
N LEU A 34 -16.69 -1.21 -3.33
CA LEU A 34 -18.16 -1.23 -3.37
C LEU A 34 -18.71 -1.01 -4.78
N VAL A 35 -18.13 -0.07 -5.54
CA VAL A 35 -18.48 0.16 -6.95
C VAL A 35 -18.07 -1.03 -7.83
N ALA A 36 -16.90 -1.63 -7.59
CA ALA A 36 -16.46 -2.84 -8.28
C ALA A 36 -17.40 -4.03 -8.00
N ALA A 37 -17.83 -4.21 -6.75
CA ALA A 37 -18.79 -5.26 -6.38
C ALA A 37 -20.16 -5.05 -7.02
N LEU A 38 -20.67 -3.82 -7.04
CA LEU A 38 -21.93 -3.46 -7.71
C LEU A 38 -21.85 -3.71 -9.22
N PHE A 39 -20.72 -3.35 -9.85
CA PHE A 39 -20.51 -3.60 -11.27
C PHE A 39 -20.45 -5.10 -11.59
N LEU A 40 -19.73 -5.88 -10.77
CA LEU A 40 -19.67 -7.34 -10.90
C LEU A 40 -21.07 -7.97 -10.75
N LEU A 41 -21.86 -7.50 -9.79
CA LEU A 41 -23.20 -8.00 -9.54
C LEU A 41 -24.16 -7.68 -10.71
N LEU A 42 -24.06 -6.48 -11.27
CA LEU A 42 -24.78 -6.09 -12.49
C LEU A 42 -24.36 -6.97 -13.69
N LEU A 43 -23.06 -7.25 -13.82
CA LEU A 43 -22.51 -8.12 -14.87
C LEU A 43 -23.07 -9.55 -14.76
N LEU A 44 -23.10 -10.10 -13.56
CA LEU A 44 -23.63 -11.45 -13.29
C LEU A 44 -25.13 -11.54 -13.57
N LEU A 45 -25.90 -10.50 -13.22
CA LEU A 45 -27.32 -10.39 -13.56
C LEU A 45 -27.54 -10.34 -15.08
N LEU A 46 -26.78 -9.51 -15.79
CA LEU A 46 -26.77 -9.46 -17.26
C LEU A 46 -26.42 -10.84 -17.82
N LEU A 47 -25.36 -11.48 -17.33
CA LEU A 47 -24.95 -12.82 -17.76
C LEU A 47 -26.09 -13.84 -17.60
N ARG A 48 -26.81 -13.81 -16.48
CA ARG A 48 -27.95 -14.72 -16.20
C ARG A 48 -29.10 -14.51 -17.19
N VAL A 49 -29.40 -13.26 -17.54
CA VAL A 49 -30.43 -12.90 -18.53
C VAL A 49 -29.98 -13.31 -19.94
N CYS A 50 -28.71 -13.06 -20.28
CA CYS A 50 -28.09 -13.43 -21.56
C CYS A 50 -28.01 -14.95 -21.76
N LEU A 51 -27.74 -15.72 -20.70
CA LEU A 51 -27.66 -17.18 -20.75
C LEU A 51 -29.03 -17.85 -21.02
N ARG A 52 -30.12 -17.17 -20.65
CA ARG A 52 -31.50 -17.66 -20.82
C ARG A 52 -32.02 -17.52 -22.26
N LYS A 53 -31.47 -16.58 -23.05
CA LYS A 53 -31.78 -16.42 -24.49
C LYS A 53 -30.60 -16.96 -25.32
N ARG A 54 -30.89 -17.77 -26.34
CA ARG A 54 -29.91 -18.50 -27.18
C ARG A 54 -29.11 -17.60 -28.13
N LEU A 55 -28.64 -16.45 -27.66
CA LEU A 55 -27.86 -15.46 -28.43
C LEU A 55 -26.37 -15.75 -28.23
N TRP A 56 -25.83 -16.59 -29.11
CA TRP A 56 -24.45 -17.07 -29.06
C TRP A 56 -23.39 -15.95 -29.09
N LEU A 57 -23.68 -14.83 -29.78
CA LEU A 57 -22.82 -13.64 -29.78
C LEU A 57 -22.74 -12.95 -28.42
N TRP A 58 -23.84 -12.91 -27.67
CA TRP A 58 -23.90 -12.24 -26.36
C TRP A 58 -23.10 -13.00 -25.30
N ARG A 59 -23.04 -14.33 -25.40
CA ARG A 59 -22.17 -15.17 -24.54
C ARG A 59 -20.69 -14.87 -24.74
N ARG A 60 -20.25 -14.68 -25.99
CA ARG A 60 -18.85 -14.30 -26.27
C ARG A 60 -18.55 -12.91 -25.73
N PHE A 61 -19.43 -11.94 -25.98
CA PHE A 61 -19.24 -10.58 -25.49
C PHE A 61 -19.18 -10.51 -23.96
N SER A 62 -20.05 -11.24 -23.27
CA SER A 62 -20.07 -11.27 -21.81
C SER A 62 -18.84 -11.96 -21.20
N LEU A 63 -18.31 -13.00 -21.88
CA LEU A 63 -17.07 -13.65 -21.45
C LEU A 63 -15.87 -12.69 -21.58
N TRP A 64 -15.78 -11.97 -22.69
CA TRP A 64 -14.75 -10.95 -22.88
C TRP A 64 -14.87 -9.81 -21.87
N LEU A 65 -16.10 -9.38 -21.54
CA LEU A 65 -16.32 -8.33 -20.54
C LEU A 65 -15.96 -8.80 -19.12
N PHE A 66 -16.24 -10.07 -18.80
CA PHE A 66 -15.81 -10.69 -17.55
C PHE A 66 -14.28 -10.75 -17.44
N LEU A 67 -13.61 -11.24 -18.49
CA LEU A 67 -12.15 -11.30 -18.52
C LEU A 67 -11.52 -9.91 -18.43
N ALA A 68 -12.08 -8.91 -19.11
CA ALA A 68 -11.65 -7.52 -19.00
C ALA A 68 -11.83 -6.97 -17.57
N SER A 69 -12.95 -7.28 -16.91
CA SER A 69 -13.19 -6.86 -15.52
C SER A 69 -12.21 -7.51 -14.54
N MET A 70 -11.88 -8.80 -14.73
CA MET A 70 -10.89 -9.52 -13.93
C MET A 70 -9.48 -8.97 -14.15
N ALA A 71 -9.11 -8.67 -15.40
CA ALA A 71 -7.83 -8.05 -15.71
C ALA A 71 -7.70 -6.65 -15.08
N LEU A 72 -8.79 -5.88 -15.05
CA LEU A 72 -8.81 -4.54 -14.45
C LEU A 72 -8.74 -4.60 -12.92
N LEU A 73 -9.44 -5.56 -12.30
CA LEU A 73 -9.32 -5.87 -10.86
C LEU A 73 -7.91 -6.33 -10.49
N TYR A 74 -7.30 -7.19 -11.31
CA TYR A 74 -5.92 -7.63 -11.10
C TYR A 74 -4.93 -6.47 -11.23
N ALA A 75 -5.08 -5.62 -12.25
CA ALA A 75 -4.25 -4.42 -12.41
C ALA A 75 -4.43 -3.44 -11.24
N ALA A 76 -5.66 -3.25 -10.76
CA ALA A 76 -5.92 -2.43 -9.58
C ALA A 76 -5.29 -3.03 -8.32
N TYR A 77 -5.35 -4.35 -8.15
CA TYR A 77 -4.72 -5.06 -7.04
C TYR A 77 -3.19 -4.94 -7.09
N VAL A 78 -2.56 -5.11 -8.26
CA VAL A 78 -1.11 -4.93 -8.45
C VAL A 78 -0.71 -3.49 -8.16
N LEU A 79 -1.44 -2.50 -8.69
CA LEU A 79 -1.16 -1.08 -8.40
C LEU A 79 -1.37 -0.73 -6.93
N HIS A 80 -2.30 -1.39 -6.24
CA HIS A 80 -2.53 -1.18 -4.81
C HIS A 80 -1.45 -1.85 -3.94
N LEU A 81 -0.89 -2.97 -4.41
CA LEU A 81 0.27 -3.63 -3.83
C LEU A 81 1.58 -2.87 -4.13
N GLU A 82 1.73 -2.24 -5.29
CA GLU A 82 2.88 -1.35 -5.57
C GLU A 82 2.80 -0.05 -4.76
N LYS A 83 1.62 0.31 -4.27
CA LYS A 83 1.43 1.33 -3.22
C LYS A 83 1.67 0.81 -1.80
N LEU A 84 2.01 -0.47 -1.60
CA LEU A 84 2.71 -0.83 -0.37
C LEU A 84 3.96 0.04 -0.35
N PRO A 85 4.21 0.79 0.73
CA PRO A 85 5.36 1.65 0.76
C PRO A 85 6.59 0.80 0.50
N SER A 86 7.29 1.10 -0.60
CA SER A 86 8.64 0.62 -0.80
C SER A 86 9.38 0.95 0.49
N LEU A 87 9.83 -0.10 1.20
CA LEU A 87 10.49 0.03 2.50
C LEU A 87 11.70 0.98 2.45
N SER A 88 12.21 1.31 1.26
CA SER A 88 13.41 2.09 1.02
C SER A 88 13.27 3.61 1.17
N GLU A 89 12.05 4.17 1.20
CA GLU A 89 11.88 5.64 1.18
C GLU A 89 11.11 6.24 2.36
N GLN A 90 10.53 5.43 3.24
CA GLN A 90 9.87 5.97 4.42
C GLN A 90 10.89 6.26 5.52
N GLU A 91 11.14 7.55 5.79
CA GLU A 91 11.69 8.00 7.06
C GLU A 91 10.74 7.55 8.19
N LEU A 92 11.07 6.45 8.85
CA LEU A 92 10.26 5.93 9.94
C LEU A 92 10.78 6.56 11.23
N SER A 93 9.88 7.27 11.92
CA SER A 93 10.14 7.82 13.25
C SER A 93 9.80 6.78 14.32
N TYR A 94 10.76 6.51 15.20
CA TYR A 94 10.65 5.53 16.27
C TYR A 94 10.83 6.17 17.64
N CYS A 95 10.14 5.60 18.62
CA CYS A 95 10.31 5.90 20.03
C CYS A 95 10.67 4.60 20.75
N ALA A 96 11.79 4.60 21.48
CA ALA A 96 12.28 3.43 22.20
C ALA A 96 12.84 3.81 23.56
N VAL A 97 12.79 2.87 24.51
CA VAL A 97 13.39 3.03 25.85
C VAL A 97 14.68 2.24 25.94
N LEU A 98 15.69 2.86 26.53
CA LEU A 98 16.96 2.22 26.89
C LEU A 98 16.75 1.14 27.96
N LEU A 99 17.13 -0.09 27.63
CA LEU A 99 17.12 -1.24 28.54
C LEU A 99 18.45 -1.39 29.31
N SER A 100 19.53 -0.85 28.76
CA SER A 100 20.87 -0.94 29.33
C SER A 100 21.63 0.37 29.14
N PRO A 101 22.60 0.70 30.01
CA PRO A 101 23.52 1.81 29.75
C PRO A 101 24.39 1.54 28.51
N PRO A 102 25.00 2.59 27.94
CA PRO A 102 25.89 2.47 26.78
C PRO A 102 27.13 1.63 27.09
N VAL A 103 27.37 0.59 26.31
CA VAL A 103 28.60 -0.23 26.37
C VAL A 103 29.60 0.28 25.35
N GLU A 104 30.82 0.60 25.78
CA GLU A 104 31.84 1.14 24.90
C GLU A 104 32.39 0.09 23.92
N LYS A 105 32.36 0.41 22.62
CA LYS A 105 33.01 -0.32 21.53
C LYS A 105 34.09 0.55 20.88
N PRO A 106 34.98 -0.01 20.05
CA PRO A 106 36.11 0.74 19.49
C PRO A 106 35.73 2.05 18.76
N LYS A 107 34.54 2.11 18.13
CA LYS A 107 34.09 3.27 17.33
C LYS A 107 32.72 3.82 17.72
N SER A 108 32.02 3.20 18.66
CA SER A 108 30.63 3.53 18.98
C SER A 108 30.27 3.11 20.40
N TYR A 109 29.14 3.61 20.91
CA TYR A 109 28.48 3.05 22.08
C TYR A 109 27.35 2.13 21.64
N GLN A 110 27.30 0.92 22.19
CA GLN A 110 26.21 -0.02 21.96
C GLN A 110 25.17 0.10 23.07
N CYS A 111 23.90 0.24 22.67
CA CYS A 111 22.76 0.29 23.58
C CYS A 111 21.72 -0.78 23.21
N GLU A 112 21.08 -1.39 24.21
CA GLU A 112 19.89 -2.20 23.99
C GLU A 112 18.63 -1.36 24.20
N LEU A 113 17.69 -1.47 23.25
CA LEU A 113 16.44 -0.72 23.25
C LEU A 113 15.23 -1.64 23.23
N ARG A 114 14.14 -1.20 23.86
CA ARG A 114 12.80 -1.76 23.67
C ARG A 114 11.96 -0.77 22.89
N GLU A 115 11.49 -1.20 21.73
CA GLU A 115 10.56 -0.41 20.91
C GLU A 115 9.25 -0.20 21.68
N MET A 116 8.83 1.06 21.83
CA MET A 116 7.58 1.41 22.51
C MET A 116 6.45 1.54 21.51
N THR A 117 6.67 2.19 20.36
CA THR A 117 5.63 2.37 19.34
C THR A 117 6.21 2.91 18.03
N LYS A 118 5.62 2.49 16.90
CA LYS A 118 5.82 3.10 15.59
C LYS A 118 4.93 4.35 15.49
N ALA A 119 5.51 5.52 15.23
CA ALA A 119 4.77 6.79 15.18
C ALA A 119 4.03 7.02 13.84
N SER A 120 3.75 5.97 13.06
CA SER A 120 2.95 6.09 11.83
C SER A 120 1.65 5.31 11.97
N GLY A 121 0.53 5.98 11.62
CA GLY A 121 -0.85 5.59 11.93
C GLY A 121 -1.38 4.28 11.32
N PHE A 122 -0.53 3.34 10.93
CA PHE A 122 -0.94 2.02 10.49
C PHE A 122 -0.06 0.93 11.09
N ALA A 123 -0.75 0.00 11.74
CA ALA A 123 -0.29 -1.24 12.35
C ALA A 123 0.38 -1.12 13.74
N LEU A 124 -0.36 -1.60 14.74
CA LEU A 124 0.15 -2.19 15.98
C LEU A 124 1.11 -3.35 15.64
N LEU A 125 2.35 -3.04 15.25
CA LEU A 125 3.43 -4.01 15.30
C LEU A 125 3.66 -4.31 16.78
N ARG A 126 3.50 -5.58 17.17
CA ARG A 126 3.61 -6.00 18.58
C ARG A 126 4.99 -5.62 19.11
N PRO A 127 5.08 -4.79 20.17
CA PRO A 127 6.35 -4.39 20.77
C PRO A 127 6.96 -5.59 21.49
N LYS A 128 7.80 -6.36 20.79
CA LYS A 128 8.52 -7.50 21.39
C LYS A 128 9.96 -7.64 20.93
N SER A 129 10.42 -6.90 19.93
CA SER A 129 11.81 -6.96 19.48
C SER A 129 12.68 -6.06 20.36
N LYS A 130 13.72 -6.66 20.97
CA LYS A 130 14.86 -5.91 21.50
C LYS A 130 15.70 -5.44 20.33
N TRP A 131 16.08 -4.17 20.29
CA TRP A 131 16.91 -3.61 19.23
C TRP A 131 18.28 -3.27 19.77
N GLN A 132 19.30 -3.36 18.92
CA GLN A 132 20.64 -2.89 19.23
C GLN A 132 20.89 -1.61 18.44
N LEU A 133 21.20 -0.52 19.14
CA LEU A 133 21.55 0.76 18.54
C LEU A 133 23.03 1.03 18.76
N TYR A 134 23.70 1.50 17.72
CA TYR A 134 25.07 1.98 17.80
C TYR A 134 25.09 3.49 17.68
N LEU A 135 25.45 4.15 18.78
CA LEU A 135 25.55 5.60 18.87
C LEU A 135 26.99 6.06 18.61
N ALA A 136 27.13 7.29 18.13
CA ALA A 136 28.44 7.93 18.01
C ALA A 136 29.07 8.12 19.40
N LYS A 137 30.40 8.16 19.47
CA LYS A 137 31.09 8.52 20.71
C LYS A 137 31.02 10.02 20.94
N ASP A 138 30.01 10.46 21.64
CA ASP A 138 29.86 11.83 22.12
C ASP A 138 29.51 11.86 23.62
N SER A 139 29.65 13.04 24.23
CA SER A 139 29.35 13.24 25.65
C SER A 139 27.87 13.00 25.97
N ALA A 140 26.98 13.26 25.01
CA ALA A 140 25.55 13.02 25.15
C ALA A 140 25.21 11.53 25.23
N SER A 141 25.79 10.70 24.34
CA SER A 141 25.56 9.26 24.35
C SER A 141 26.18 8.58 25.57
N ALA A 142 27.31 9.10 26.08
CA ALA A 142 27.94 8.59 27.29
C ALA A 142 27.10 8.85 28.57
N ALA A 143 26.26 9.89 28.57
CA ALA A 143 25.42 10.26 29.70
C ALA A 143 24.07 9.50 29.76
N LEU A 144 23.78 8.65 28.77
CA LEU A 144 22.51 7.92 28.70
C LEU A 144 22.36 6.89 29.82
N CYS A 145 21.18 6.90 30.44
CA CYS A 145 20.81 6.01 31.53
C CYS A 145 19.74 5.00 31.11
N THR A 146 19.64 3.93 31.88
CA THR A 146 18.55 2.96 31.68
C THR A 146 17.21 3.62 32.00
N GLY A 147 16.22 3.46 31.13
CA GLY A 147 14.92 4.13 31.25
C GLY A 147 14.79 5.41 30.42
N ASP A 148 15.89 5.94 29.87
CA ASP A 148 15.83 7.11 28.98
C ASP A 148 15.09 6.77 27.68
N VAL A 149 14.34 7.75 27.17
CA VAL A 149 13.54 7.63 25.94
C VAL A 149 14.31 8.26 24.78
N LEU A 150 14.52 7.48 23.72
CA LEU A 150 15.15 7.93 22.48
C LEU A 150 14.11 8.09 21.38
N TYR A 151 14.17 9.23 20.71
CA TYR A 151 13.44 9.52 19.48
C TYR A 151 14.42 9.57 18.33
N PHE A 152 14.21 8.74 17.31
CA PHE A 152 15.11 8.69 16.17
C PHE A 152 14.37 8.38 14.88
N ARG A 153 14.95 8.85 13.77
CA ARG A 153 14.49 8.53 12.42
C ARG A 153 15.44 7.52 11.81
N CYS A 154 14.89 6.45 11.27
CA CYS A 154 15.67 5.47 10.52
C CYS A 154 15.24 5.46 9.06
N ARG A 155 16.24 5.29 8.19
CA ARG A 155 16.06 4.91 6.80
C ARG A 155 16.51 3.46 6.64
N LEU A 156 15.68 2.63 6.04
CA LEU A 156 16.07 1.26 5.70
C LEU A 156 16.89 1.32 4.41
N GLU A 157 18.19 1.07 4.51
CA GLU A 157 18.99 0.75 3.33
C GLU A 157 18.76 -0.73 3.01
N GLY A 158 18.17 -1.00 1.85
CA GLY A 158 18.00 -2.37 1.36
C GLY A 158 19.38 -3.01 1.18
N LEU A 159 19.54 -4.24 1.65
CA LEU A 159 20.65 -5.10 1.25
C LEU A 159 20.55 -5.28 -0.27
N ALA A 160 21.34 -4.51 -1.01
CA ALA A 160 21.46 -4.61 -2.46
C ALA A 160 22.11 -5.94 -2.87
#